data_AF-A0A949WPB9-F1
#
_entry.id   AF-A0A949WPB9-F1
#
_cell.length_a   1.000
_cell.length_b   1.000
_cell.length_c   1.000
_cell.angle_alpha   90.00
_cell.angle_beta   90.00
_cell.angle_gamma   90.00
#
_symmetry.space_group_name_H-M   'P 1'
#
loop_
_entity.id
_entity.type
_entity.pdbx_description
1 polymer ?
#
loop_
_entity_poly.entity_id
_entity_poly.type
_entity_poly.pdbx_seq_one_letter_code
_entity_poly.pdbx_strand_id
1 'polypeptide(L)'
;MPYELPIIYSFDYSNFSNSELESKAQQTLSNFIGFVRQTFDGLLENGQALNSIYQDCIANSPKGKKVFDNWLASHDFGASRYIAKAAIEIYNWFSQLPKRLQSLVRANVQKWSVSALRQLTKVSHDLVKELVRSPHRTAAEIKKEREKEERESAREGEREKLNNTPPLPHSSTPPLLAPGTRIIVKSSDRGWTGYTGIIMSEWKGDFWVLLDHVVTQRMETKQLFKPHQIQPESQKTAIKPTSPKHMFSAAEVEKKIAEALAQQEKERAEEELGKFVEIRDAALEAAKEEISTAKKHAAQMEQAKQKLIEQLIAKDNELDHVRGLVEENQRLEQRIQDLEKSLEDSNRDSWGNTFNKQAAKVVNKELEKTIEPLMSEVERLNNVLSQREQELTELQDTSRKQQEELQQKINSNSIINEFGEIGEYLGWNGWSSKGYRAKNGMLYGGIHALTAFICDLKVSHPNYQEQEIPF
;
A
#
# COMPACT_ATOMS: atom_id res chain seq x y z
N MET A 1 -25.20 -6.48 -36.42
CA MET A 1 -24.10 -7.39 -36.04
C MET A 1 -22.95 -6.50 -35.60
N PRO A 2 -22.69 -6.33 -34.29
CA PRO A 2 -21.54 -5.56 -33.85
C PRO A 2 -20.28 -6.35 -34.18
N TYR A 3 -19.35 -5.73 -34.93
CA TYR A 3 -18.04 -6.30 -35.20
C TYR A 3 -17.21 -6.23 -33.92
N GLU A 4 -17.14 -7.34 -33.17
CA GLU A 4 -16.12 -7.52 -32.14
C GLU A 4 -14.76 -7.62 -32.85
N LEU A 5 -13.88 -6.65 -32.57
CA LEU A 5 -12.49 -6.72 -33.01
C LEU A 5 -11.86 -8.00 -32.42
N PRO A 6 -11.20 -8.84 -33.23
CA PRO A 6 -10.62 -10.08 -32.73
C PRO A 6 -9.54 -9.76 -31.69
N ILE A 7 -9.76 -10.24 -30.47
CA ILE A 7 -8.75 -10.20 -29.41
C ILE A 7 -7.59 -11.07 -29.89
N ILE A 8 -6.47 -10.43 -30.23
CA ILE A 8 -5.27 -11.15 -30.66
C ILE A 8 -4.61 -11.74 -29.41
N TYR A 9 -4.79 -13.04 -29.23
CA TYR A 9 -4.10 -13.79 -28.18
C TYR A 9 -2.69 -14.17 -28.63
N SER A 10 -1.72 -14.02 -27.72
CA SER A 10 -0.33 -14.45 -27.89
C SER A 10 -0.12 -15.94 -27.60
N PHE A 11 -0.97 -16.54 -26.77
CA PHE A 11 -0.94 -17.98 -26.52
C PHE A 11 -1.69 -18.73 -27.62
N ASP A 12 -1.09 -19.83 -28.10
CA ASP A 12 -1.76 -20.75 -29.00
C ASP A 12 -2.69 -21.68 -28.21
N TYR A 13 -3.98 -21.35 -28.20
CA TYR A 13 -5.02 -22.08 -27.46
C TYR A 13 -5.28 -23.49 -28.01
N SER A 14 -4.81 -23.81 -29.23
CA SER A 14 -4.88 -25.18 -29.74
C SER A 14 -4.02 -26.17 -28.94
N ASN A 15 -3.14 -25.68 -28.06
CA ASN A 15 -2.41 -26.51 -27.11
C ASN A 15 -3.30 -27.10 -26.00
N PHE A 16 -4.50 -26.56 -25.78
CA PHE A 16 -5.49 -27.19 -24.91
C PHE A 16 -6.08 -28.44 -25.58
N SER A 17 -6.32 -29.48 -24.78
CA SER A 17 -6.63 -30.82 -25.32
C SER A 17 -8.03 -30.95 -25.93
N ASN A 18 -8.92 -29.99 -25.67
CA ASN A 18 -10.23 -29.91 -26.28
C ASN A 18 -10.71 -28.45 -26.40
N SER A 19 -11.69 -28.23 -27.29
CA SER A 19 -12.24 -26.89 -27.60
C SER A 19 -13.02 -26.26 -26.43
N GLU A 20 -13.57 -27.10 -25.53
CA GLU A 20 -14.27 -26.63 -24.33
C GLU A 20 -13.29 -25.98 -23.35
N LEU A 21 -12.12 -26.58 -23.13
CA LEU A 21 -11.07 -26.08 -22.25
C LEU A 21 -10.43 -24.81 -22.82
N GLU A 22 -10.28 -24.74 -24.15
CA GLU A 22 -9.89 -23.51 -24.85
C GLU A 22 -10.89 -22.38 -24.58
N SER A 23 -12.18 -22.61 -24.85
CA SER A 23 -13.24 -21.61 -24.62
C SER A 23 -13.27 -21.17 -23.15
N LYS A 24 -13.15 -22.13 -22.23
CA LYS A 24 -13.11 -21.87 -20.78
C LYS A 24 -11.89 -21.05 -20.37
N ALA A 25 -10.72 -21.31 -20.96
CA ALA A 25 -9.51 -20.56 -20.72
C ALA A 25 -9.61 -19.13 -21.25
N GLN A 26 -10.12 -18.93 -22.47
CA GLN A 26 -10.35 -17.61 -23.05
C GLN A 26 -11.35 -16.79 -22.23
N GLN A 27 -12.48 -17.39 -21.84
CA GLN A 27 -13.48 -16.73 -21.00
C GLN A 27 -12.92 -16.38 -19.62
N THR A 28 -12.17 -17.30 -19.00
CA THR A 28 -11.55 -17.05 -17.69
C THR A 28 -10.53 -15.92 -17.76
N LEU A 29 -9.71 -15.86 -18.82
CA LEU A 29 -8.78 -14.76 -19.03
C LEU A 29 -9.50 -13.41 -19.21
N SER A 30 -10.56 -13.37 -20.03
CA SER A 30 -11.36 -12.15 -20.24
C SER A 30 -11.97 -11.65 -18.92
N ASN A 31 -12.60 -12.56 -18.17
CA ASN A 31 -13.18 -12.25 -16.86
C ASN A 31 -12.11 -11.82 -15.85
N PHE A 32 -10.95 -12.48 -15.87
CA PHE A 32 -9.83 -12.16 -15.00
C PHE A 32 -9.35 -10.73 -15.23
N ILE A 33 -9.11 -10.33 -16.48
CA ILE A 33 -8.67 -8.97 -16.85
C ILE A 33 -9.71 -7.92 -16.43
N GLY A 34 -11.00 -8.19 -16.65
CA GLY A 34 -12.08 -7.29 -16.26
C GLY A 34 -12.23 -7.11 -14.74
N PHE A 35 -11.79 -8.08 -13.93
CA PHE A 35 -12.04 -8.12 -12.50
C PHE A 35 -10.84 -7.71 -11.61
N VAL A 36 -9.63 -7.52 -12.16
CA VAL A 36 -8.43 -7.24 -11.35
C VAL A 36 -8.55 -5.94 -10.54
N ARG A 37 -9.14 -5.98 -9.31
CA ARG A 37 -8.80 -5.24 -8.08
C ARG A 37 -9.88 -5.00 -7.02
N GLN A 38 -11.11 -5.50 -7.11
CA GLN A 38 -12.15 -4.94 -6.21
C GLN A 38 -12.32 -5.62 -4.84
N THR A 39 -12.23 -6.95 -4.73
CA THR A 39 -12.53 -7.66 -3.46
C THR A 39 -11.76 -8.98 -3.30
N PHE A 40 -11.67 -9.46 -2.05
CA PHE A 40 -11.17 -10.79 -1.73
C PHE A 40 -12.04 -11.89 -2.35
N ASP A 41 -13.37 -11.73 -2.34
CA ASP A 41 -14.27 -12.76 -2.88
C ASP A 41 -14.07 -12.97 -4.37
N GLY A 42 -13.93 -11.90 -5.16
CA GLY A 42 -13.66 -12.11 -6.58
C GLY A 42 -12.20 -12.52 -6.86
N LEU A 43 -11.25 -12.29 -5.95
CA LEU A 43 -9.94 -12.95 -6.02
C LEU A 43 -10.10 -14.47 -5.82
N LEU A 44 -10.98 -14.91 -4.91
CA LEU A 44 -11.29 -16.34 -4.72
C LEU A 44 -12.01 -16.94 -5.93
N GLU A 45 -12.97 -16.24 -6.53
CA GLU A 45 -13.67 -16.70 -7.74
C GLU A 45 -12.70 -16.89 -8.91
N ASN A 46 -11.81 -15.91 -9.14
CA ASN A 46 -10.76 -16.00 -10.14
C ASN A 46 -9.78 -17.13 -9.83
N GLY A 47 -9.37 -17.28 -8.57
CA GLY A 47 -8.51 -18.38 -8.13
C GLY A 47 -9.16 -19.75 -8.35
N GLN A 48 -10.46 -19.87 -8.09
CA GLN A 48 -11.25 -21.08 -8.33
C GLN A 48 -11.33 -21.41 -9.82
N ALA A 49 -11.64 -20.43 -10.68
CA ALA A 49 -11.75 -20.61 -12.11
C ALA A 49 -10.41 -21.06 -12.72
N LEU A 50 -9.31 -20.38 -12.35
CA LEU A 50 -7.95 -20.74 -12.75
C LEU A 50 -7.55 -22.13 -12.25
N ASN A 51 -7.87 -22.46 -11.00
CA ASN A 51 -7.59 -23.78 -10.44
C ASN A 51 -8.42 -24.88 -11.13
N SER A 52 -9.67 -24.60 -11.51
CA SER A 52 -10.49 -25.54 -12.29
C SER A 52 -9.86 -25.85 -13.64
N ILE A 53 -9.38 -24.83 -14.38
CA ILE A 53 -8.67 -25.04 -15.65
C ILE A 53 -7.42 -25.88 -15.44
N TYR A 54 -6.65 -25.62 -14.37
CA TYR A 54 -5.48 -26.43 -14.03
C TYR A 54 -5.83 -27.90 -13.82
N GLN A 55 -6.89 -28.20 -13.05
CA GLN A 55 -7.35 -29.56 -12.85
C GLN A 55 -7.82 -30.21 -14.16
N ASP A 56 -8.58 -29.47 -14.99
CA ASP A 56 -9.06 -29.95 -16.28
C ASP A 56 -7.88 -30.24 -17.24
N CYS A 57 -6.83 -29.40 -17.23
CA CYS A 57 -5.62 -29.65 -18.00
C CYS A 57 -4.97 -30.98 -17.60
N ILE A 58 -4.80 -31.22 -16.31
CA ILE A 58 -4.16 -32.44 -15.78
C ILE A 58 -5.02 -33.67 -16.07
N ALA A 59 -6.34 -33.57 -15.97
CA ALA A 59 -7.25 -34.66 -16.24
C ALA A 59 -7.27 -35.07 -17.73
N ASN A 60 -7.15 -34.10 -18.63
CA ASN A 60 -7.29 -34.33 -20.07
C ASN A 60 -5.96 -34.57 -20.81
N SER A 61 -4.80 -34.28 -20.21
CA SER A 61 -3.52 -34.49 -20.87
C SER A 61 -2.35 -34.76 -19.90
N PRO A 62 -1.46 -35.72 -20.22
CA PRO A 62 -0.22 -35.95 -19.49
C PRO A 62 0.71 -34.72 -19.47
N LYS A 63 0.58 -33.83 -20.48
CA LYS A 63 1.33 -32.57 -20.56
C LYS A 63 0.53 -31.38 -20.04
N GLY A 64 -0.67 -31.61 -19.49
CA GLY A 64 -1.61 -30.58 -19.08
C GLY A 64 -1.02 -29.55 -18.12
N LYS A 65 -0.24 -30.00 -17.13
CA LYS A 65 0.48 -29.10 -16.23
C LYS A 65 1.37 -28.11 -16.98
N LYS A 66 2.15 -28.59 -17.97
CA LYS A 66 3.04 -27.77 -18.77
C LYS A 66 2.27 -26.80 -19.67
N VAL A 67 1.15 -27.24 -20.24
CA VAL A 67 0.26 -26.38 -21.04
C VAL A 67 -0.29 -25.25 -20.20
N PHE A 68 -0.81 -25.56 -19.00
CA PHE A 68 -1.31 -24.54 -18.07
C PHE A 68 -0.21 -23.56 -17.63
N ASP A 69 0.96 -24.06 -17.26
CA ASP A 69 2.08 -23.21 -16.86
C ASP A 69 2.53 -22.28 -17.99
N ASN A 70 2.54 -22.77 -19.24
CA ASN A 70 2.85 -21.97 -20.43
C ASN A 70 1.76 -20.93 -20.71
N TRP A 71 0.49 -21.29 -20.56
CA TRP A 71 -0.64 -20.36 -20.71
C TRP A 71 -0.58 -19.24 -19.68
N LEU A 72 -0.36 -19.58 -18.40
CA LEU A 72 -0.22 -18.60 -17.32
C LEU A 72 1.05 -17.73 -17.51
N ALA A 73 2.08 -18.27 -18.16
CA ALA A 73 3.30 -17.55 -18.51
C ALA A 73 3.20 -16.76 -19.83
N SER A 74 2.07 -16.82 -20.55
CA SER A 74 1.90 -16.10 -21.81
C SER A 74 1.87 -14.58 -21.61
N HIS A 75 1.97 -13.84 -22.71
CA HIS A 75 1.83 -12.38 -22.67
C HIS A 75 0.38 -11.94 -22.48
N ASP A 76 -0.59 -12.84 -22.63
CA ASP A 76 -2.02 -12.53 -22.50
C ASP A 76 -2.40 -12.07 -21.08
N PHE A 77 -1.69 -12.59 -20.07
CA PHE A 77 -1.84 -12.12 -18.69
C PHE A 77 -1.09 -10.80 -18.42
N GLY A 78 -0.14 -10.41 -19.27
CA GLY A 78 0.67 -9.20 -19.10
C GLY A 78 1.22 -9.02 -17.68
N ALA A 79 1.02 -7.82 -17.11
CA ALA A 79 1.42 -7.49 -15.74
C ALA A 79 0.59 -8.20 -14.65
N SER A 80 -0.56 -8.78 -14.99
CA SER A 80 -1.46 -9.45 -14.04
C SER A 80 -1.08 -10.90 -13.72
N ARG A 81 -0.03 -11.43 -14.38
CA ARG A 81 0.49 -12.79 -14.15
C ARG A 81 0.75 -13.11 -12.67
N TYR A 82 1.32 -12.16 -11.93
CA TYR A 82 1.62 -12.38 -10.51
C TYR A 82 0.32 -12.53 -9.68
N ILE A 83 -0.74 -11.81 -10.07
CA ILE A 83 -2.05 -11.85 -9.41
C ILE A 83 -2.71 -13.19 -9.68
N ALA A 84 -2.65 -13.69 -10.92
CA ALA A 84 -3.23 -14.97 -11.27
C ALA A 84 -2.60 -16.12 -10.46
N LYS A 85 -1.26 -16.12 -10.33
CA LYS A 85 -0.54 -17.07 -9.47
C LYS A 85 -0.95 -16.94 -8.00
N ALA A 86 -1.03 -15.71 -7.49
CA ALA A 86 -1.44 -15.46 -6.11
C ALA A 86 -2.89 -15.88 -5.85
N ALA A 87 -3.81 -15.67 -6.80
CA ALA A 87 -5.21 -16.05 -6.69
C ALA A 87 -5.38 -17.57 -6.53
N ILE A 88 -4.65 -18.36 -7.32
CA ILE A 88 -4.64 -19.83 -7.20
C ILE A 88 -4.08 -20.25 -5.83
N GLU A 89 -2.95 -19.67 -5.41
CA GLU A 89 -2.33 -19.94 -4.11
C GLU A 89 -3.29 -19.64 -2.95
N ILE A 90 -3.93 -18.48 -2.97
CA ILE A 90 -4.87 -18.01 -1.95
C ILE A 90 -6.14 -18.87 -1.95
N TYR A 91 -6.69 -19.22 -3.10
CA TYR A 91 -7.86 -20.10 -3.18
C TYR A 91 -7.59 -21.49 -2.60
N ASN A 92 -6.46 -22.09 -2.97
CA ASN A 92 -6.06 -23.42 -2.48
C ASN A 92 -5.84 -23.42 -0.96
N TRP A 93 -5.22 -22.37 -0.41
CA TRP A 93 -5.11 -22.19 1.04
C TRP A 93 -6.49 -21.99 1.69
N PHE A 94 -7.30 -21.06 1.18
CA PHE A 94 -8.58 -20.69 1.77
C PHE A 94 -9.57 -21.86 1.82
N SER A 95 -9.62 -22.67 0.76
CA SER A 95 -10.48 -23.86 0.69
C SER A 95 -10.12 -24.95 1.71
N GLN A 96 -8.87 -24.98 2.19
CA GLN A 96 -8.41 -25.90 3.23
C GLN A 96 -8.70 -25.40 4.65
N LEU A 97 -9.04 -24.13 4.82
CA LEU A 97 -9.35 -23.57 6.14
C LEU A 97 -10.65 -24.16 6.71
N PRO A 98 -10.78 -24.31 8.03
CA PRO A 98 -12.05 -24.60 8.68
C PRO A 98 -13.12 -23.56 8.33
N LYS A 99 -14.38 -23.98 8.13
CA LYS A 99 -15.51 -23.09 7.75
C LYS A 99 -15.61 -21.84 8.62
N ARG A 100 -15.36 -21.96 9.93
CA ARG A 100 -15.37 -20.82 10.87
C ARG A 100 -14.29 -19.78 10.55
N LEU A 101 -13.09 -20.22 10.17
CA LEU A 101 -12.00 -19.33 9.75
C LEU A 101 -12.26 -18.75 8.37
N GLN A 102 -12.84 -19.53 7.44
CA GLN A 102 -13.25 -19.02 6.13
C GLN A 102 -14.21 -17.82 6.25
N SER A 103 -15.24 -17.94 7.10
CA SER A 103 -16.17 -16.83 7.36
C SER A 103 -15.48 -15.61 7.98
N LEU A 104 -14.56 -15.85 8.93
CA LEU A 104 -13.81 -14.76 9.57
C LEU A 104 -12.91 -14.02 8.59
N VAL A 105 -12.16 -14.77 7.77
CA VAL A 105 -11.29 -14.21 6.72
C VAL A 105 -12.13 -13.39 5.74
N ARG A 106 -13.19 -13.98 5.17
CA ARG A 106 -14.09 -13.26 4.24
C ARG A 106 -14.68 -11.98 4.84
N ALA A 107 -15.00 -11.93 6.12
CA ALA A 107 -15.57 -10.73 6.71
C ALA A 107 -14.56 -9.57 6.82
N ASN A 108 -13.28 -9.86 7.03
CA ASN A 108 -12.31 -8.85 7.47
C ASN A 108 -11.22 -8.51 6.43
N VAL A 109 -10.99 -9.35 5.42
CA VAL A 109 -9.88 -9.16 4.45
C VAL A 109 -10.33 -8.66 3.08
N GLN A 110 -11.60 -8.27 2.92
CA GLN A 110 -12.17 -7.90 1.61
C GLN A 110 -11.37 -6.84 0.84
N LYS A 111 -10.75 -5.90 1.56
CA LYS A 111 -10.00 -4.78 0.99
C LYS A 111 -8.48 -4.95 1.12
N TRP A 112 -8.00 -6.11 1.57
CA TRP A 112 -6.57 -6.33 1.75
C TRP A 112 -5.85 -6.47 0.41
N SER A 113 -4.60 -6.01 0.37
CA SER A 113 -3.77 -6.18 -0.83
C SER A 113 -3.46 -7.66 -1.10
N VAL A 114 -3.33 -8.03 -2.38
CA VAL A 114 -2.94 -9.39 -2.81
C VAL A 114 -1.64 -9.84 -2.15
N SER A 115 -0.68 -8.94 -1.99
CA SER A 115 0.59 -9.21 -1.31
C SER A 115 0.41 -9.56 0.17
N ALA A 116 -0.49 -8.88 0.88
CA ALA A 116 -0.79 -9.17 2.28
C ALA A 116 -1.51 -10.52 2.42
N LEU A 117 -2.52 -10.76 1.57
CA LEU A 117 -3.25 -12.03 1.51
C LEU A 117 -2.31 -13.22 1.23
N ARG A 118 -1.32 -13.03 0.34
CA ARG A 118 -0.31 -14.05 0.04
C ARG A 118 0.68 -14.29 1.18
N GLN A 119 0.88 -13.35 2.10
CA GLN A 119 1.63 -13.64 3.33
C GLN A 119 0.75 -14.40 4.33
N LEU A 120 -0.55 -14.12 4.33
CA LEU A 120 -1.52 -14.81 5.18
C LEU A 120 -1.61 -16.32 4.89
N THR A 121 -1.33 -16.75 3.65
CA THR A 121 -1.28 -18.18 3.30
C THR A 121 -0.12 -18.94 3.97
N LYS A 122 0.83 -18.24 4.58
CA LYS A 122 2.08 -18.80 5.12
C LYS A 122 2.17 -18.80 6.64
N VAL A 123 1.13 -18.32 7.31
CA VAL A 123 1.04 -18.29 8.78
C VAL A 123 0.18 -19.45 9.29
N SER A 124 0.35 -19.82 10.56
CA SER A 124 -0.47 -20.86 11.18
C SER A 124 -1.94 -20.45 11.26
N HIS A 125 -2.85 -21.43 11.36
CA HIS A 125 -4.29 -21.14 11.51
C HIS A 125 -4.62 -20.30 12.74
N ASP A 126 -3.86 -20.48 13.84
CA ASP A 126 -4.06 -19.72 15.07
C ASP A 126 -3.64 -18.27 14.88
N LEU A 127 -2.51 -18.03 14.20
CA LEU A 127 -2.05 -16.68 13.87
C LEU A 127 -2.95 -15.99 12.84
N VAL A 128 -3.51 -16.72 11.86
CA VAL A 128 -4.52 -16.17 10.93
C VAL A 128 -5.70 -15.58 11.70
N LYS A 129 -6.20 -16.31 12.70
CA LYS A 129 -7.36 -15.87 13.51
C LYS A 129 -7.07 -14.57 14.25
N GLU A 130 -5.84 -14.38 14.72
CA GLU A 130 -5.42 -13.16 15.39
C GLU A 130 -5.24 -12.00 14.40
N LEU A 131 -4.50 -12.23 13.32
CA LEU A 131 -4.17 -11.20 12.33
C LEU A 131 -5.41 -10.63 11.63
N VAL A 132 -6.39 -11.48 11.35
CA VAL A 132 -7.60 -11.11 10.60
C VAL A 132 -8.60 -10.30 11.45
N ARG A 133 -8.48 -10.31 12.78
CA ARG A 133 -9.34 -9.51 13.68
C ARG A 133 -8.99 -8.02 13.69
N SER A 134 -7.78 -7.67 13.27
CA SER A 134 -7.33 -6.29 13.16
C SER A 134 -7.67 -5.76 11.76
N PRO A 135 -8.29 -4.58 11.66
CA PRO A 135 -8.55 -3.98 10.35
C PRO A 135 -7.22 -3.58 9.70
N HIS A 136 -7.01 -4.07 8.47
CA HIS A 136 -5.93 -3.67 7.56
C HIS A 136 -4.50 -3.90 8.09
N ARG A 137 -3.94 -5.07 7.76
CA ARG A 137 -2.53 -5.40 7.99
C ARG A 137 -1.75 -5.32 6.68
N THR A 138 -0.56 -4.72 6.72
CA THR A 138 0.32 -4.71 5.56
C THR A 138 1.03 -6.06 5.38
N ALA A 139 1.52 -6.34 4.18
CA ALA A 139 2.29 -7.57 3.92
C ALA A 139 3.56 -7.66 4.79
N ALA A 140 4.17 -6.50 5.12
CA ALA A 140 5.36 -6.42 5.96
C ALA A 140 5.05 -6.78 7.42
N GLU A 141 3.93 -6.29 7.95
CA GLU A 141 3.48 -6.64 9.30
C GLU A 141 3.18 -8.13 9.44
N ILE A 142 2.43 -8.71 8.50
CA ILE A 142 2.11 -10.15 8.52
C ILE A 142 3.40 -10.98 8.46
N LYS A 143 4.36 -10.57 7.64
CA LYS A 143 5.67 -11.23 7.55
C LYS A 143 6.44 -11.14 8.88
N LYS A 144 6.41 -9.99 9.56
CA LYS A 144 7.08 -9.79 10.84
C LYS A 144 6.48 -10.68 11.94
N GLU A 145 5.16 -10.76 12.01
CA GLU A 145 4.48 -11.63 12.99
C GLU A 145 4.73 -13.11 12.69
N ARG A 146 4.79 -13.51 11.41
CA ARG A 146 5.23 -14.86 11.01
C ARG A 146 6.64 -15.18 11.50
N GLU A 147 7.60 -14.29 11.27
CA GLU A 147 8.98 -14.48 11.72
C GLU A 147 9.08 -14.53 13.25
N LYS A 148 8.18 -13.86 13.97
CA LYS A 148 8.09 -13.92 15.43
C LYS A 148 7.57 -15.28 15.90
N GLU A 149 6.47 -15.77 15.31
CA GLU A 149 5.91 -17.10 15.58
C GLU A 149 6.94 -18.21 15.33
N GLU A 150 7.67 -18.15 14.21
CA GLU A 150 8.72 -19.12 13.88
C GLU A 150 9.87 -19.11 14.91
N ARG A 151 10.25 -17.94 15.44
CA ARG A 151 11.28 -17.82 16.49
C ARG A 151 10.80 -18.32 17.85
N GLU A 152 9.53 -18.11 18.18
CA GLU A 152 8.94 -18.57 19.44
C GLU A 152 8.77 -20.09 19.43
N SER A 153 8.28 -20.66 18.34
CA SER A 153 8.18 -22.12 18.15
C SER A 153 9.55 -22.82 18.19
N ALA A 154 10.59 -22.21 17.59
CA ALA A 154 11.95 -22.73 17.67
C ALA A 154 12.52 -22.75 19.10
N ARG A 155 12.17 -21.76 19.94
CA ARG A 155 12.60 -21.68 21.35
C ARG A 155 11.86 -22.66 22.25
N GLU A 156 10.59 -22.94 21.97
CA GLU A 156 9.83 -23.95 22.71
C GLU A 156 10.32 -25.37 22.39
N GLY A 157 10.64 -25.65 21.12
CA GLY A 157 11.23 -26.93 20.71
C GLY A 157 12.61 -27.23 21.32
N GLU A 158 13.37 -26.21 21.72
CA GLU A 158 14.62 -26.39 22.48
C GLU A 158 14.38 -26.62 23.98
N ARG A 159 13.33 -26.04 24.57
CA ARG A 159 12.98 -26.24 25.99
C ARG A 159 12.40 -27.62 26.28
N GLU A 160 11.64 -28.21 25.34
CA GLU A 160 11.09 -29.57 25.51
C GLU A 160 12.16 -30.67 25.48
N LYS A 161 13.37 -30.40 24.96
CA LYS A 161 14.47 -31.38 24.98
C LYS A 161 15.25 -31.45 26.29
N LEU A 162 15.01 -30.54 27.24
CA LEU A 162 15.79 -30.45 28.50
C LEU A 162 15.04 -30.91 29.76
N ASN A 163 13.76 -31.27 29.67
CA ASN A 163 12.96 -31.69 30.83
C ASN A 163 12.81 -33.21 30.92
N ASN A 164 13.92 -33.91 31.16
CA ASN A 164 13.91 -35.27 31.70
C ASN A 164 15.01 -35.41 32.76
N THR A 165 14.72 -35.02 34.01
CA THR A 165 15.49 -35.49 35.18
C THR A 165 14.58 -35.59 36.42
N PRO A 166 14.63 -36.70 37.19
CA PRO A 166 13.74 -36.93 38.34
C PRO A 166 14.16 -36.14 39.59
N PRO A 167 13.24 -35.92 40.56
CA PRO A 167 13.52 -35.14 41.76
C PRO A 167 14.03 -36.00 42.93
N LEU A 168 14.79 -35.37 43.85
CA LEU A 168 14.97 -35.60 45.30
C LEU A 168 16.44 -35.29 45.72
N PRO A 169 16.78 -35.13 47.01
CA PRO A 169 16.13 -34.36 48.08
C PRO A 169 17.13 -33.45 48.85
N HIS A 170 16.58 -32.69 49.79
CA HIS A 170 17.22 -31.86 50.83
C HIS A 170 18.60 -32.32 51.34
N SER A 171 19.54 -31.38 51.47
CA SER A 171 20.56 -31.42 52.53
C SER A 171 20.91 -30.03 53.03
N SER A 172 20.80 -29.86 54.34
CA SER A 172 21.19 -28.74 55.18
C SER A 172 22.72 -28.50 55.15
N THR A 173 23.13 -27.23 55.04
CA THR A 173 24.52 -26.75 55.24
C THR A 173 24.45 -25.25 55.66
N PRO A 174 25.49 -24.66 56.29
CA PRO A 174 25.41 -23.59 57.31
C PRO A 174 25.00 -22.23 56.72
N PRO A 175 24.65 -21.21 57.55
CA PRO A 175 24.12 -19.94 57.05
C PRO A 175 25.18 -19.18 56.24
N LEU A 176 25.15 -19.39 54.93
CA LEU A 176 25.97 -18.69 53.97
C LEU A 176 25.38 -17.27 53.81
N LEU A 177 26.22 -16.25 53.94
CA LEU A 177 25.86 -14.88 53.58
C LEU A 177 25.48 -14.86 52.09
N ALA A 178 24.19 -14.87 51.80
CA ALA A 178 23.65 -14.91 50.45
C ALA A 178 22.80 -13.64 50.17
N PRO A 179 22.65 -13.23 48.90
CA PRO A 179 21.68 -12.21 48.52
C PRO A 179 20.28 -12.51 49.10
N GLY A 180 19.65 -11.51 49.71
CA GLY A 180 18.41 -11.61 50.47
C GLY A 180 18.56 -11.81 51.98
N THR A 181 19.78 -12.06 52.49
CA THR A 181 20.01 -12.26 53.94
C THR A 181 20.02 -10.93 54.69
N ARG A 182 19.33 -10.87 55.84
CA ARG A 182 19.40 -9.74 56.77
C ARG A 182 20.66 -9.78 57.63
N ILE A 183 21.34 -8.65 57.72
CA ILE A 183 22.60 -8.53 58.44
C ILE A 183 22.62 -7.32 59.36
N ILE A 184 23.50 -7.37 60.36
CA ILE A 184 23.94 -6.25 61.17
C ILE A 184 25.42 -5.97 60.83
N VAL A 185 25.75 -4.71 60.62
CA VAL A 185 27.13 -4.26 60.40
C VAL A 185 27.89 -4.25 61.73
N LYS A 186 28.92 -5.09 61.87
CA LYS A 186 29.78 -5.21 63.06
C LYS A 186 30.83 -4.13 63.16
N SER A 187 31.39 -3.73 62.03
CA SER A 187 32.49 -2.78 61.98
C SER A 187 32.50 -2.07 60.64
N SER A 188 32.35 -0.75 60.66
CA SER A 188 32.45 0.09 59.47
C SER A 188 33.43 1.22 59.72
N ASP A 189 34.30 1.44 58.74
CA ASP A 189 35.15 2.63 58.58
C ASP A 189 34.34 3.91 58.30
N ARG A 190 33.07 3.77 57.89
CA ARG A 190 32.16 4.87 57.52
C ARG A 190 31.07 5.14 58.55
N GLY A 191 31.20 4.60 59.78
CA GLY A 191 30.27 4.87 60.88
C GLY A 191 28.97 4.07 60.86
N TRP A 192 28.83 3.09 59.95
CA TRP A 192 27.63 2.23 59.85
C TRP A 192 27.58 1.08 60.87
N THR A 193 28.45 1.07 61.87
CA THR A 193 28.46 0.03 62.91
C THR A 193 27.14 0.02 63.68
N GLY A 194 26.49 -1.15 63.77
CA GLY A 194 25.21 -1.36 64.44
C GLY A 194 23.98 -1.21 63.55
N TYR A 195 24.13 -0.77 62.29
CA TYR A 195 23.02 -0.63 61.36
C TYR A 195 22.61 -1.99 60.75
N THR A 196 21.31 -2.15 60.51
CA THR A 196 20.70 -3.31 59.85
C THR A 196 20.51 -3.06 58.35
N GLY A 197 20.53 -4.14 57.57
CA GLY A 197 20.26 -4.07 56.14
C GLY A 197 20.12 -5.45 55.50
N ILE A 198 19.90 -5.45 54.18
CA ILE A 198 19.73 -6.66 53.39
C ILE A 198 20.84 -6.74 52.34
N ILE A 199 21.46 -7.91 52.20
CA ILE A 199 22.43 -8.18 51.13
C ILE A 199 21.68 -8.18 49.79
N MET A 200 22.05 -7.31 48.87
CA MET A 200 21.44 -7.22 47.54
C MET A 200 22.18 -8.07 46.51
N SER A 201 23.52 -8.10 46.58
CA SER A 201 24.36 -8.87 45.67
C SER A 201 25.76 -9.08 46.26
N GLU A 202 26.46 -10.08 45.75
CA GLU A 202 27.87 -10.34 46.04
C GLU A 202 28.74 -9.88 44.86
N TRP A 203 29.88 -9.27 45.15
CA TRP A 203 30.87 -8.87 44.16
C TRP A 203 32.28 -9.17 44.66
N LYS A 204 32.97 -10.11 44.00
CA LYS A 204 34.36 -10.51 44.30
C LYS A 204 34.60 -10.88 45.78
N GLY A 205 33.61 -11.49 46.44
CA GLY A 205 33.67 -11.88 47.85
C GLY A 205 33.27 -10.78 48.84
N ASP A 206 32.94 -9.58 48.36
CA ASP A 206 32.34 -8.50 49.16
C ASP A 206 30.83 -8.40 48.89
N PHE A 207 30.07 -7.81 49.82
CA PHE A 207 28.61 -7.79 49.79
C PHE A 207 28.06 -6.37 49.67
N TRP A 208 27.25 -6.13 48.65
CA TRP A 208 26.47 -4.89 48.53
C TRP A 208 25.24 -4.98 49.42
N VAL A 209 25.18 -4.14 50.45
CA VAL A 209 24.09 -4.11 51.42
C VAL A 209 23.29 -2.82 51.26
N LEU A 210 21.96 -2.95 51.25
CA LEU A 210 21.06 -1.82 51.39
C LEU A 210 20.69 -1.69 52.88
N LEU A 211 21.09 -0.58 53.51
CA LEU A 211 20.84 -0.33 54.93
C LEU A 211 19.46 0.29 55.16
N ASP A 212 18.74 -0.16 56.18
CA ASP A 212 17.37 0.29 56.49
C ASP A 212 17.30 1.82 56.74
N HIS A 213 18.36 2.39 57.31
CA HIS A 213 18.45 3.83 57.57
C HIS A 213 18.54 4.66 56.28
N VAL A 214 19.23 4.15 55.27
CA VAL A 214 19.38 4.82 53.97
C VAL A 214 18.02 4.83 53.24
N VAL A 215 17.28 3.72 53.31
CA VAL A 215 15.90 3.62 52.80
C VAL A 215 14.96 4.57 53.53
N THR A 216 15.09 4.69 54.85
CA THR A 216 14.28 5.62 55.66
C THR A 216 14.52 7.09 55.28
N GLN A 217 15.73 7.41 54.84
CA GLN A 217 16.09 8.74 54.32
C GLN A 217 15.73 8.94 52.83
N ARG A 218 14.99 8.01 52.21
CA ARG A 218 14.66 7.98 50.76
C ARG A 218 15.89 8.01 49.84
N MET A 219 17.00 7.46 50.29
CA MET A 219 18.19 7.25 49.46
C MET A 219 18.24 5.78 49.01
N GLU A 220 18.70 5.52 47.79
CA GLU A 220 18.84 4.15 47.24
C GLU A 220 20.31 3.68 47.17
N THR A 221 21.20 4.36 47.89
CA THR A 221 22.64 4.07 47.82
C THR A 221 22.99 2.78 48.56
N LYS A 222 23.57 1.81 47.83
CA LYS A 222 24.10 0.56 48.37
C LYS A 222 25.49 0.80 48.96
N GLN A 223 25.81 0.13 50.06
CA GLN A 223 27.12 0.18 50.71
C GLN A 223 27.82 -1.17 50.59
N LEU A 224 29.11 -1.17 50.28
CA LEU A 224 29.89 -2.40 50.11
C LEU A 224 30.55 -2.79 51.44
N PHE A 225 30.37 -4.04 51.85
CA PHE A 225 30.96 -4.57 53.09
C PHE A 225 31.70 -5.88 52.84
N LYS A 226 32.83 -6.04 53.52
CA LYS A 226 33.59 -7.30 53.54
C LYS A 226 32.91 -8.33 54.44
N PRO A 227 33.12 -9.65 54.22
CA PRO A 227 32.46 -10.71 55.01
C PRO A 227 32.61 -10.55 56.53
N HIS A 228 33.79 -10.12 57.01
CA HIS A 228 34.04 -9.93 58.44
C HIS A 228 33.35 -8.69 59.05
N GLN A 229 32.84 -7.76 58.22
CA GLN A 229 32.19 -6.52 58.67
C GLN A 229 30.70 -6.71 58.94
N ILE A 230 30.10 -7.84 58.54
CA ILE A 230 28.67 -8.10 58.64
C ILE A 230 28.41 -9.44 59.34
N GLN A 231 27.28 -9.54 60.04
CA GLN A 231 26.81 -10.80 60.63
C GLN A 231 25.31 -10.94 60.38
N PRO A 232 24.79 -12.16 60.14
CA PRO A 232 23.36 -12.38 60.07
C PRO A 232 22.65 -11.89 61.33
N GLU A 233 21.57 -11.14 61.13
CA GLU A 233 20.75 -10.63 62.23
C GLU A 233 20.13 -11.82 62.98
N SER A 234 20.70 -12.17 64.13
CA SER A 234 20.18 -13.21 65.01
C SER A 234 19.19 -12.53 65.96
N GLN A 235 17.89 -12.75 65.76
CA GLN A 235 16.83 -12.21 66.64
C GLN A 235 17.10 -12.54 68.11
N LYS A 236 17.55 -11.54 68.87
CA LYS A 236 17.45 -11.50 70.33
C LYS A 236 17.00 -10.10 70.74
N THR A 237 15.87 -10.11 71.45
CA THR A 237 15.07 -8.99 71.93
C THR A 237 15.70 -8.22 73.09
N ALA A 238 15.30 -6.94 73.19
CA ALA A 238 14.84 -6.23 74.40
C ALA A 238 15.65 -5.00 74.90
N ILE A 239 14.86 -4.06 75.49
CA ILE A 239 15.18 -2.99 76.48
C ILE A 239 15.46 -1.59 75.85
N LYS A 240 14.85 -0.43 76.20
CA LYS A 240 13.92 0.10 77.25
C LYS A 240 13.34 1.48 76.81
N PRO A 241 12.28 2.02 77.45
CA PRO A 241 11.61 3.27 77.07
C PRO A 241 12.00 4.50 77.91
N THR A 242 11.81 5.72 77.40
CA THR A 242 11.82 6.97 78.19
C THR A 242 10.92 8.08 77.60
N SER A 243 9.99 8.54 78.43
CA SER A 243 9.35 9.88 78.51
C SER A 243 8.26 10.31 77.49
N PRO A 244 7.10 10.83 77.94
CA PRO A 244 5.96 11.14 77.09
C PRO A 244 6.06 12.57 76.51
N LYS A 245 6.41 12.67 75.23
CA LYS A 245 5.91 13.76 74.39
C LYS A 245 4.45 13.42 74.10
N HIS A 246 3.56 14.40 74.08
CA HIS A 246 2.15 14.24 73.71
C HIS A 246 2.05 13.56 72.34
N MET A 247 1.98 12.23 72.34
CA MET A 247 1.84 11.39 71.17
C MET A 247 0.36 11.15 71.03
N PHE A 248 -0.19 11.52 69.87
CA PHE A 248 -1.50 11.08 69.44
C PHE A 248 -1.62 9.59 69.72
N SER A 249 -2.74 9.15 70.29
CA SER A 249 -2.94 7.72 70.50
C SER A 249 -2.86 7.01 69.14
N ALA A 250 -2.43 5.73 69.13
CA ALA A 250 -2.36 4.97 67.87
C ALA A 250 -3.68 5.04 67.07
N ALA A 251 -4.82 5.05 67.78
CA ALA A 251 -6.14 5.21 67.19
C ALA A 251 -6.40 6.60 66.57
N GLU A 252 -5.86 7.67 67.15
CA GLU A 252 -5.97 9.03 66.58
C GLU A 252 -5.08 9.22 65.35
N VAL A 253 -3.90 8.59 65.35
CA VAL A 253 -3.00 8.57 64.17
C VAL A 253 -3.65 7.77 63.04
N GLU A 254 -4.19 6.58 63.33
CA GLU A 254 -4.91 5.77 62.35
C GLU A 254 -6.13 6.50 61.78
N LYS A 255 -6.90 7.20 62.63
CA LYS A 255 -8.04 8.01 62.18
C LYS A 255 -7.62 9.13 61.25
N LYS A 256 -6.55 9.88 61.58
CA LYS A 256 -6.03 10.95 60.71
C LYS A 256 -5.45 10.42 59.40
N ILE A 257 -4.82 9.24 59.42
CA ILE A 257 -4.36 8.58 58.19
C ILE A 257 -5.56 8.20 57.32
N ALA A 258 -6.61 7.63 57.90
CA ALA A 258 -7.82 7.27 57.17
C ALA A 258 -8.53 8.50 56.56
N GLU A 259 -8.65 9.59 57.32
CA GLU A 259 -9.23 10.86 56.83
C GLU A 259 -8.39 11.48 55.70
N ALA A 260 -7.06 11.48 55.82
CA ALA A 260 -6.17 11.99 54.78
C ALA A 260 -6.21 11.14 53.49
N LEU A 261 -6.29 9.81 53.63
CA LEU A 261 -6.44 8.90 52.48
C LEU A 261 -7.80 9.11 51.79
N ALA A 262 -8.89 9.23 52.54
CA ALA A 262 -10.22 9.47 51.99
C ALA A 262 -10.31 10.82 51.24
N GLN A 263 -9.67 11.86 51.77
CA GLN A 263 -9.60 13.17 51.10
C GLN A 263 -8.78 13.08 49.81
N GLN A 264 -7.65 12.39 49.82
CA GLN A 264 -6.82 12.19 48.63
C GLN A 264 -7.54 11.38 47.55
N GLU A 265 -8.29 10.35 47.93
CA GLU A 265 -9.10 9.55 46.99
C GLU A 265 -10.21 10.40 46.36
N LYS A 266 -10.86 11.26 47.14
CA LYS A 266 -11.87 12.20 46.63
C LYS A 266 -11.28 13.20 45.63
N GLU A 267 -10.16 13.83 45.95
CA GLU A 267 -9.47 14.76 45.05
C GLU A 267 -9.03 14.06 43.77
N ARG A 268 -8.49 12.83 43.87
CA ARG A 268 -8.13 12.03 42.69
C ARG A 268 -9.35 11.72 41.81
N ALA A 269 -10.48 11.35 42.42
CA ALA A 269 -11.70 11.07 41.68
C ALA A 269 -12.26 12.31 40.97
N GLU A 270 -12.19 13.48 41.60
CA GLU A 270 -12.59 14.77 41.00
C GLU A 270 -11.65 15.16 39.85
N GLU A 271 -10.34 15.00 39.99
CA GLU A 271 -9.37 15.23 38.91
C GLU A 271 -9.56 14.27 37.73
N GLU A 272 -9.78 12.98 38.00
CA GLU A 272 -10.07 11.99 36.97
C GLU A 272 -11.36 12.34 36.21
N LEU A 273 -12.42 12.74 36.93
CA LEU A 273 -13.67 13.19 36.30
C LEU A 273 -13.44 14.41 35.41
N GLY A 274 -12.64 15.39 35.86
CA GLY A 274 -12.25 16.54 35.04
C GLY A 274 -11.55 16.13 33.74
N LYS A 275 -10.57 15.22 33.83
CA LYS A 275 -9.87 14.67 32.64
C LYS A 275 -10.83 13.95 31.69
N PHE A 276 -11.77 13.16 32.22
CA PHE A 276 -12.76 12.47 31.38
C PHE A 276 -13.67 13.45 30.62
N VAL A 277 -14.07 14.56 31.25
CA VAL A 277 -14.89 15.59 30.60
C VAL A 277 -14.09 16.28 29.49
N GLU A 278 -12.84 16.68 29.76
CA GLU A 278 -11.98 17.32 28.75
C GLU A 278 -11.72 16.41 27.55
N ILE A 279 -11.42 15.13 27.79
CA ILE A 279 -11.20 14.14 26.72
C ILE A 279 -12.48 13.94 25.91
N ARG A 280 -13.64 13.83 26.56
CA ARG A 280 -14.92 13.67 25.88
C ARG A 280 -15.25 14.88 25.00
N ASP A 281 -15.05 16.08 25.52
CA ASP A 281 -15.38 17.31 24.80
C ASP A 281 -14.41 17.53 23.63
N ALA A 282 -13.11 17.25 23.81
CA ALA A 282 -12.14 17.25 22.72
C ALA A 282 -12.46 16.20 21.64
N ALA A 283 -12.88 15.00 22.04
CA ALA A 283 -13.30 13.96 21.10
C ALA A 283 -14.57 14.36 20.33
N LEU A 284 -15.52 15.04 20.97
CA LEU A 284 -16.72 15.55 20.32
C LEU A 284 -16.41 16.64 19.30
N GLU A 285 -15.50 17.57 19.60
CA GLU A 285 -15.09 18.60 18.64
C GLU A 285 -14.32 17.99 17.46
N ALA A 286 -13.39 17.08 17.70
CA ALA A 286 -12.70 16.36 16.63
C ALA A 286 -13.67 15.59 15.72
N ALA A 287 -14.67 14.92 16.30
CA ALA A 287 -15.70 14.22 15.54
C ALA A 287 -16.57 15.19 14.70
N LYS A 288 -16.88 16.39 15.22
CA LYS A 288 -17.62 17.41 14.45
C LYS A 288 -16.81 17.92 13.26
N GLU A 289 -15.51 18.16 13.43
CA GLU A 289 -14.63 18.60 12.35
C GLU A 289 -14.48 17.50 11.28
N GLU A 290 -14.31 16.25 11.69
CA GLU A 290 -14.25 15.11 10.77
C GLU A 290 -15.56 14.94 9.99
N ILE A 291 -16.71 15.05 10.66
CA ILE A 291 -18.02 15.01 9.98
C ILE A 291 -18.18 16.19 9.02
N SER A 292 -17.72 17.39 9.39
CA SER A 292 -17.80 18.60 8.54
C SER A 292 -16.94 18.46 7.28
N THR A 293 -15.70 18.01 7.44
CA THR A 293 -14.78 17.76 6.32
C THR A 293 -15.28 16.63 5.42
N ALA A 294 -15.78 15.54 5.99
CA ALA A 294 -16.40 14.45 5.24
C ALA A 294 -17.62 14.91 4.43
N LYS A 295 -18.49 15.74 5.00
CA LYS A 295 -19.64 16.34 4.28
C LYS A 295 -19.19 17.23 3.13
N LYS A 296 -18.16 18.05 3.33
CA LYS A 296 -17.61 18.92 2.28
C LYS A 296 -17.03 18.09 1.13
N HIS A 297 -16.27 17.04 1.45
CA HIS A 297 -15.71 16.13 0.45
C HIS A 297 -16.81 15.38 -0.31
N ALA A 298 -17.85 14.89 0.37
CA ALA A 298 -18.99 14.25 -0.27
C ALA A 298 -19.72 15.19 -1.25
N ALA A 299 -19.93 16.45 -0.87
CA ALA A 299 -20.53 17.46 -1.75
C ALA A 299 -19.67 17.76 -2.99
N GLN A 300 -18.35 17.86 -2.82
CA GLN A 300 -17.41 18.04 -3.94
C GLN A 300 -17.43 16.85 -4.89
N MET A 301 -17.49 15.63 -4.34
CA MET A 301 -17.58 14.40 -5.13
C MET A 301 -18.87 14.34 -5.95
N GLU A 302 -20.01 14.72 -5.37
CA GLU A 302 -21.28 14.77 -6.10
C GLU A 302 -21.24 15.82 -7.23
N GLN A 303 -20.63 16.98 -7.00
CA GLN A 303 -20.45 17.99 -8.04
C GLN A 303 -19.53 17.49 -9.17
N ALA A 304 -18.44 16.79 -8.84
CA ALA A 304 -17.54 16.21 -9.83
C ALA A 304 -18.23 15.12 -10.66
N LYS A 305 -19.03 14.28 -10.01
CA LYS A 305 -19.86 13.27 -10.68
C LYS A 305 -20.86 13.90 -11.64
N GLN A 306 -21.55 14.97 -11.22
CA GLN A 306 -22.51 15.67 -12.08
C GLN A 306 -21.84 16.24 -13.35
N LYS A 307 -20.66 16.86 -13.20
CA LYS A 307 -19.87 17.34 -14.34
C LYS A 307 -19.45 16.21 -15.28
N LEU A 308 -19.09 15.05 -14.74
CA LEU A 308 -18.71 13.89 -15.54
C LEU A 308 -19.91 13.35 -16.32
N ILE A 309 -21.10 13.32 -15.72
CA ILE A 309 -22.35 12.93 -16.39
C ILE A 309 -22.64 13.90 -17.56
N GLU A 310 -22.51 15.21 -17.34
CA GLU A 310 -22.69 16.21 -18.40
C GLU A 310 -21.72 16.03 -19.57
N GLN A 311 -20.44 15.74 -19.27
CA GLN A 311 -19.45 15.42 -20.30
C GLN A 311 -19.77 14.14 -21.07
N LEU A 312 -20.29 13.11 -20.38
CA LEU A 312 -20.67 11.85 -21.01
C LEU A 312 -21.86 12.06 -21.96
N ILE A 313 -22.87 12.81 -21.53
CA ILE A 313 -24.01 13.19 -22.38
C ILE A 313 -23.54 13.98 -23.61
N ALA A 314 -22.62 14.93 -23.44
CA ALA A 314 -22.07 15.67 -24.56
C ALA A 314 -21.34 14.76 -25.56
N LYS A 315 -20.59 13.77 -25.07
CA LYS A 315 -19.89 12.80 -25.91
C LYS A 315 -20.84 11.82 -26.60
N ASP A 316 -21.90 11.39 -25.94
CA ASP A 316 -22.94 10.56 -26.56
C ASP A 316 -23.64 11.33 -27.71
N ASN A 317 -23.95 12.62 -27.52
CA ASN A 317 -24.51 13.45 -28.57
C ASN A 317 -23.56 13.61 -29.77
N GLU A 318 -22.24 13.78 -29.52
CA GLU A 318 -21.23 13.79 -30.58
C GLU A 318 -21.19 12.46 -31.34
N LEU A 319 -21.27 11.32 -30.63
CA LEU A 319 -21.29 10.00 -31.25
C LEU A 319 -22.54 9.77 -32.11
N ASP A 320 -23.71 10.20 -31.64
CA ASP A 320 -24.95 10.09 -32.42
C ASP A 320 -24.91 10.98 -33.67
N HIS A 321 -24.29 12.16 -33.57
CA HIS A 321 -24.04 13.01 -34.75
C HIS A 321 -23.13 12.31 -35.77
N VAL A 322 -22.02 11.70 -35.31
CA VAL A 322 -21.10 10.95 -36.18
C VAL A 322 -21.79 9.75 -36.82
N ARG A 323 -22.64 9.02 -36.08
CA ARG A 323 -23.44 7.92 -36.64
C ARG A 323 -24.35 8.39 -37.76
N GLY A 324 -25.03 9.53 -37.58
CA GLY A 324 -25.86 10.13 -38.64
C GLY A 324 -25.04 10.47 -39.91
N LEU A 325 -23.83 10.99 -39.76
CA LEU A 325 -22.94 11.27 -40.88
C LEU A 325 -22.48 9.99 -41.60
N VAL A 326 -22.24 8.89 -40.87
CA VAL A 326 -21.89 7.60 -41.46
C VAL A 326 -23.05 7.04 -42.29
N GLU A 327 -24.29 7.12 -41.78
CA GLU A 327 -25.49 6.69 -42.52
C GLU A 327 -25.69 7.52 -43.79
N GLU A 328 -25.46 8.83 -43.73
CA GLU A 328 -25.55 9.71 -44.90
C GLU A 328 -24.47 9.39 -45.93
N ASN A 329 -23.22 9.17 -45.50
CA ASN A 329 -22.13 8.75 -46.39
C ASN A 329 -22.46 7.42 -47.08
N GLN A 330 -22.97 6.43 -46.33
CA GLN A 330 -23.35 5.15 -46.92
C GLN A 330 -24.47 5.30 -47.96
N ARG A 331 -25.45 6.20 -47.73
CA ARG A 331 -26.50 6.51 -48.70
C ARG A 331 -25.93 7.18 -49.96
N LEU A 332 -24.96 8.07 -49.80
CA LEU A 332 -24.29 8.74 -50.90
C LEU A 332 -23.47 7.75 -51.74
N GLU A 333 -22.73 6.85 -51.10
CA GLU A 333 -21.98 5.77 -51.77
C GLU A 333 -22.89 4.87 -52.60
N GLN A 334 -24.02 4.42 -52.04
CA GLN A 334 -25.01 3.64 -52.79
C GLN A 334 -25.53 4.38 -54.02
N ARG A 335 -25.83 5.68 -53.86
CA ARG A 335 -26.31 6.51 -54.97
C ARG A 335 -25.24 6.71 -56.05
N ILE A 336 -23.98 6.87 -55.67
CA ILE A 336 -22.86 6.95 -56.62
C ILE A 336 -22.76 5.63 -57.38
N GLN A 337 -22.80 4.49 -56.69
CA GLN A 337 -22.73 3.17 -57.32
C GLN A 337 -23.89 2.94 -58.31
N ASP A 338 -25.11 3.32 -57.94
CA ASP A 338 -26.29 3.24 -58.83
C ASP A 338 -26.15 4.14 -60.05
N LEU A 339 -25.61 5.35 -59.88
CA LEU A 339 -25.33 6.27 -60.98
C LEU A 339 -24.24 5.73 -61.91
N GLU A 340 -23.16 5.18 -61.36
CA GLU A 340 -22.06 4.56 -62.11
C GLU A 340 -22.56 3.37 -62.92
N LYS A 341 -23.37 2.50 -62.31
CA LYS A 341 -23.99 1.37 -63.01
C LYS A 341 -24.97 1.83 -64.10
N SER A 342 -25.81 2.82 -63.81
CA SER A 342 -26.73 3.37 -64.82
C SER A 342 -25.98 3.99 -66.00
N LEU A 343 -24.83 4.60 -65.74
CA LEU A 343 -23.95 5.14 -66.77
C LEU A 343 -23.32 4.02 -67.62
N GLU A 344 -22.85 2.95 -66.99
CA GLU A 344 -22.27 1.78 -67.68
C GLU A 344 -23.31 1.05 -68.54
N ASP A 345 -24.51 0.82 -68.00
CA ASP A 345 -25.62 0.18 -68.70
C ASP A 345 -26.12 1.04 -69.88
N SER A 346 -26.24 2.36 -69.67
CA SER A 346 -26.58 3.32 -70.75
C SER A 346 -25.52 3.35 -71.86
N ASN A 347 -24.24 3.14 -71.52
CA ASN A 347 -23.16 3.07 -72.49
C ASN A 347 -23.19 1.76 -73.31
N ARG A 348 -23.62 0.64 -72.70
CA ARG A 348 -23.76 -0.67 -73.36
C ARG A 348 -24.95 -0.73 -74.32
N ASP A 349 -26.09 -0.13 -73.98
CA ASP A 349 -27.33 -0.28 -74.75
C ASP A 349 -27.49 0.77 -75.87
N SER A 350 -26.75 1.89 -75.84
CA SER A 350 -26.97 3.00 -76.76
C SER A 350 -26.05 3.02 -78.00
N TRP A 351 -24.89 2.37 -77.96
CA TRP A 351 -23.87 2.49 -79.02
C TRP A 351 -24.01 1.50 -80.18
N GLY A 352 -24.92 0.52 -80.06
CA GLY A 352 -24.98 -0.61 -80.99
C GLY A 352 -25.64 -0.36 -82.36
N ASN A 353 -26.56 0.62 -82.52
CA ASN A 353 -27.40 0.56 -83.73
C ASN A 353 -27.95 1.82 -84.43
N THR A 354 -27.76 3.07 -83.96
CA THR A 354 -28.43 4.19 -84.67
C THR A 354 -27.83 5.60 -84.60
N PHE A 355 -26.58 5.81 -84.14
CA PHE A 355 -26.15 7.15 -83.73
C PHE A 355 -24.76 7.60 -84.23
N ASN A 356 -24.33 7.21 -85.44
CA ASN A 356 -22.94 7.52 -85.87
C ASN A 356 -22.78 8.77 -86.77
N LYS A 357 -23.84 9.53 -87.09
CA LYS A 357 -23.69 10.74 -87.95
C LYS A 357 -24.42 12.02 -87.52
N GLN A 358 -25.51 11.95 -86.75
CA GLN A 358 -26.19 13.16 -86.23
C GLN A 358 -25.85 13.47 -84.75
N ALA A 359 -25.44 12.45 -84.00
CA ALA A 359 -25.00 12.51 -82.62
C ALA A 359 -23.82 13.46 -82.37
N ALA A 360 -22.78 13.31 -83.19
CA ALA A 360 -21.50 13.98 -82.98
C ALA A 360 -21.63 15.51 -82.99
N LYS A 361 -22.67 16.05 -83.64
CA LYS A 361 -22.88 17.50 -83.76
C LYS A 361 -23.68 18.11 -82.62
N VAL A 362 -24.61 17.34 -82.03
CA VAL A 362 -25.42 17.80 -80.88
C VAL A 362 -24.69 17.47 -79.57
N VAL A 363 -24.07 16.29 -79.48
CA VAL A 363 -23.27 15.86 -78.33
C VAL A 363 -22.10 16.81 -78.08
N ASN A 364 -21.35 17.25 -79.10
CA ASN A 364 -20.27 18.22 -78.86
C ASN A 364 -20.76 19.53 -78.22
N LYS A 365 -21.97 20.00 -78.55
CA LYS A 365 -22.52 21.25 -78.02
C LYS A 365 -23.09 21.10 -76.60
N GLU A 366 -23.63 19.92 -76.27
CA GLU A 366 -24.08 19.58 -74.92
C GLU A 366 -22.90 19.22 -73.99
N LEU A 367 -21.88 18.53 -74.53
CA LEU A 367 -20.63 18.22 -73.82
C LEU A 367 -19.89 19.50 -73.45
N GLU A 368 -19.73 20.44 -74.38
CA GLU A 368 -19.11 21.75 -74.10
C GLU A 368 -19.83 22.49 -72.96
N LYS A 369 -21.18 22.51 -72.96
CA LYS A 369 -21.98 23.11 -71.89
C LYS A 369 -21.82 22.46 -70.51
N THR A 370 -21.48 21.17 -70.47
CA THR A 370 -21.41 20.39 -69.23
C THR A 370 -19.98 20.26 -68.72
N ILE A 371 -19.00 20.23 -69.63
CA ILE A 371 -17.57 20.15 -69.31
C ILE A 371 -17.06 21.46 -68.72
N GLU A 372 -17.54 22.62 -69.18
CA GLU A 372 -17.07 23.92 -68.68
C GLU A 372 -17.34 24.16 -67.18
N PRO A 373 -18.54 23.90 -66.63
CA PRO A 373 -18.76 23.98 -65.18
C PRO A 373 -18.05 22.86 -64.40
N LEU A 374 -17.90 21.66 -64.97
CA LEU A 374 -17.14 20.58 -64.33
C LEU A 374 -15.64 20.89 -64.26
N MET A 375 -15.05 21.48 -65.31
CA MET A 375 -13.66 21.93 -65.28
C MET A 375 -13.47 23.09 -64.30
N SER A 376 -14.44 24.02 -64.23
CA SER A 376 -14.43 25.08 -63.24
C SER A 376 -14.50 24.54 -61.80
N GLU A 377 -15.29 23.47 -61.58
CA GLU A 377 -15.41 22.84 -60.28
C GLU A 377 -14.16 22.02 -59.92
N VAL A 378 -13.56 21.32 -60.88
CA VAL A 378 -12.28 20.63 -60.70
C VAL A 378 -11.17 21.64 -60.39
N GLU A 379 -11.12 22.76 -61.10
CA GLU A 379 -10.14 23.83 -60.84
C GLU A 379 -10.38 24.47 -59.46
N ARG A 380 -11.64 24.68 -59.06
CA ARG A 380 -12.01 25.14 -57.72
C ARG A 380 -11.57 24.14 -56.64
N LEU A 381 -11.82 22.86 -56.82
CA LEU A 381 -11.44 21.81 -55.88
C LEU A 381 -9.91 21.69 -55.79
N ASN A 382 -9.20 21.81 -56.91
CA ASN A 382 -7.74 21.78 -56.92
C ASN A 382 -7.15 22.99 -56.17
N ASN A 383 -7.75 24.17 -56.31
CA ASN A 383 -7.38 25.36 -55.54
C ASN A 383 -7.65 25.17 -54.03
N VAL A 384 -8.77 24.56 -53.65
CA VAL A 384 -9.08 24.25 -52.24
C VAL A 384 -8.08 23.24 -51.67
N LEU A 385 -7.73 22.19 -52.42
CA LEU A 385 -6.72 21.22 -51.99
C LEU A 385 -5.35 21.88 -51.79
N SER A 386 -4.92 22.72 -52.74
CA SER A 386 -3.68 23.48 -52.61
C SER A 386 -3.67 24.39 -51.38
N GLN A 387 -4.80 25.03 -51.05
CA GLN A 387 -4.94 25.85 -49.85
C GLN A 387 -4.85 24.99 -48.57
N ARG A 388 -5.48 23.82 -48.55
CA ARG A 388 -5.43 22.90 -47.40
C ARG A 388 -4.04 22.32 -47.17
N GLU A 389 -3.30 22.01 -48.23
CA GLU A 389 -1.90 21.58 -48.13
C GLU A 389 -1.01 22.69 -47.55
N GLN A 390 -1.26 23.95 -47.91
CA GLN A 390 -0.56 25.09 -47.34
C GLN A 390 -0.88 25.28 -45.84
N GLU A 391 -2.17 25.20 -45.46
CA GLU A 391 -2.60 25.23 -44.04
C GLU A 391 -1.96 24.10 -43.22
N LEU A 392 -1.89 22.89 -43.78
CA LEU A 392 -1.24 21.75 -43.13
C LEU A 392 0.25 21.99 -42.91
N THR A 393 0.92 22.58 -43.90
CA THR A 393 2.35 22.91 -43.80
C THR A 393 2.59 23.96 -42.71
N GLU A 394 1.75 25.00 -42.63
CA GLU A 394 1.83 26.03 -41.59
C GLU A 394 1.55 25.47 -40.19
N LEU A 395 0.59 24.56 -40.05
CA LEU A 395 0.30 23.87 -38.78
C LEU A 395 1.46 22.97 -38.35
N GLN A 396 2.07 22.25 -39.30
CA GLN A 396 3.26 21.44 -39.02
C GLN A 396 4.45 22.29 -38.57
N ASP A 397 4.69 23.42 -39.23
CA ASP A 397 5.75 24.36 -38.84
C ASP A 397 5.48 25.00 -37.47
N THR A 398 4.23 25.32 -37.17
CA THR A 398 3.82 25.85 -35.86
C THR A 398 4.01 24.81 -34.75
N SER A 399 3.62 23.56 -35.00
CA SER A 399 3.82 22.45 -34.07
C SER A 399 5.30 22.18 -33.83
N ARG A 400 6.13 22.22 -34.88
CA ARG A 400 7.60 22.10 -34.76
C ARG A 400 8.18 23.21 -33.88
N LYS A 401 7.78 24.47 -34.11
CA LYS A 401 8.22 25.61 -33.28
C LYS A 401 7.80 25.46 -31.81
N GLN A 402 6.56 25.05 -31.55
CA GLN A 402 6.09 24.81 -30.17
C GLN A 402 6.88 23.68 -29.49
N GLN A 403 7.27 22.65 -30.24
CA GLN A 403 8.08 21.56 -29.71
C GLN A 403 9.53 21.99 -29.44
N GLU A 404 10.11 22.85 -30.29
CA GLU A 404 11.40 23.49 -30.06
C GLU A 404 11.37 24.41 -28.83
N GLU A 405 10.32 25.21 -28.65
CA GLU A 405 10.11 26.06 -27.46
C GLU A 405 9.96 25.22 -26.17
N LEU A 406 9.24 24.10 -26.22
CA LEU A 406 9.12 23.17 -25.09
C LEU A 406 10.48 22.54 -24.73
N GLN A 407 11.27 22.15 -25.72
CA GLN A 407 12.64 21.64 -25.48
C GLN A 407 13.55 22.72 -24.90
N GLN A 408 13.43 23.98 -25.33
CA GLN A 408 14.20 25.09 -24.79
C GLN A 408 13.82 25.40 -23.32
N LYS A 409 12.53 25.26 -22.99
CA LYS A 409 12.01 25.43 -21.62
C LYS A 409 12.44 24.29 -20.69
N ILE A 410 12.54 23.06 -21.20
CA ILE A 410 13.10 21.91 -20.47
C ILE A 410 14.62 22.04 -20.27
N ASN A 411 15.34 22.60 -21.25
CA ASN A 411 16.78 22.82 -21.16
C ASN A 411 17.18 24.02 -20.30
N SER A 412 16.22 24.87 -19.92
CA SER A 412 16.43 25.98 -19.00
C SER A 412 16.52 25.46 -17.57
N ASN A 413 17.65 24.80 -17.24
CA ASN A 413 18.08 24.42 -15.88
C ASN A 413 18.30 25.64 -14.93
N SER A 414 17.77 26.83 -15.26
CA SER A 414 17.97 28.09 -14.53
C SER A 414 17.60 27.95 -13.05
N ILE A 415 16.43 27.37 -12.77
CA ILE A 415 15.93 27.22 -11.40
C ILE A 415 16.83 26.27 -10.58
N ILE A 416 17.40 25.25 -11.21
CA ILE A 416 18.21 24.25 -10.51
C ILE A 416 19.65 24.73 -10.33
N ASN A 417 20.17 25.52 -11.28
CA ASN A 417 21.45 26.19 -11.15
C ASN A 417 21.39 27.26 -10.06
N GLU A 418 20.33 28.08 -10.02
CA GLU A 418 20.08 29.03 -8.93
C GLU A 418 19.96 28.32 -7.58
N PHE A 419 19.25 27.18 -7.53
CA PHE A 419 19.14 26.38 -6.30
C PHE A 419 20.49 25.78 -5.86
N GLY A 420 21.30 25.32 -6.82
CA GLY A 420 22.65 24.82 -6.58
C GLY A 420 23.61 25.92 -6.10
N GLU A 421 23.53 27.11 -6.68
CA GLU A 421 24.27 28.30 -6.26
C GLU A 421 23.88 28.75 -4.84
N ILE A 422 22.59 28.79 -4.53
CA ILE A 422 22.09 29.07 -3.17
C ILE A 422 22.58 28.01 -2.18
N GLY A 423 22.51 26.72 -2.57
CA GLY A 423 23.00 25.63 -1.75
C GLY A 423 24.51 25.71 -1.50
N GLU A 424 25.30 26.08 -2.51
CA GLU A 424 26.75 26.32 -2.37
C GLU A 424 27.04 27.50 -1.44
N TYR A 425 26.33 28.61 -1.62
CA TYR A 425 26.48 29.82 -0.80
C TYR A 425 26.08 29.57 0.68
N LEU A 426 25.03 28.79 0.92
CA LEU A 426 24.57 28.43 2.27
C LEU A 426 25.33 27.24 2.88
N GLY A 427 26.30 26.67 2.17
CA GLY A 427 27.15 25.58 2.66
C GLY A 427 26.43 24.23 2.79
N TRP A 428 25.43 23.96 1.95
CA TRP A 428 24.73 22.67 1.93
C TRP A 428 25.64 21.56 1.41
N ASN A 429 25.92 20.58 2.26
CA ASN A 429 26.82 19.47 1.93
C ASN A 429 26.38 18.74 0.64
N GLY A 430 27.28 18.69 -0.33
CA GLY A 430 27.08 18.05 -1.62
C GLY A 430 26.52 18.97 -2.71
N TRP A 431 25.97 20.14 -2.38
CA TRP A 431 25.46 21.07 -3.40
C TRP A 431 26.56 22.00 -3.93
N SER A 432 26.47 22.30 -5.23
CA SER A 432 27.30 23.28 -5.94
C SER A 432 26.46 23.96 -7.02
N SER A 433 26.95 25.07 -7.55
CA SER A 433 26.47 25.73 -8.78
C SER A 433 26.33 24.80 -9.98
N LYS A 434 27.00 23.64 -9.96
CA LYS A 434 26.93 22.60 -11.01
C LYS A 434 25.96 21.46 -10.70
N GLY A 435 25.30 21.48 -9.54
CA GLY A 435 24.36 20.44 -9.09
C GLY A 435 24.76 19.74 -7.79
N TYR A 436 24.18 18.57 -7.54
CA TYR A 436 24.32 17.82 -6.29
C TYR A 436 25.28 16.63 -6.43
N ARG A 437 26.28 16.55 -5.56
CA ARG A 437 27.18 15.43 -5.41
C ARG A 437 26.66 14.49 -4.33
N ALA A 438 26.22 13.31 -4.77
CA ALA A 438 25.73 12.27 -3.87
C ALA A 438 26.86 11.68 -3.02
N LYS A 439 26.49 10.97 -1.95
CA LYS A 439 27.45 10.30 -1.04
C LYS A 439 28.38 9.30 -1.72
N ASN A 440 27.94 8.72 -2.83
CA ASN A 440 28.78 7.84 -3.68
C ASN A 440 29.83 8.61 -4.50
N GLY A 441 29.88 9.94 -4.39
CA GLY A 441 30.81 10.82 -5.09
C GLY A 441 30.35 11.28 -6.47
N MET A 442 29.22 10.78 -6.99
CA MET A 442 28.71 11.10 -8.31
C MET A 442 28.02 12.47 -8.33
N LEU A 443 28.35 13.30 -9.32
CA LEU A 443 27.73 14.61 -9.52
C LEU A 443 26.51 14.49 -10.44
N TYR A 444 25.36 14.93 -9.96
CA TYR A 444 24.09 14.97 -10.68
C TYR A 444 23.72 16.43 -10.99
N GLY A 445 23.36 16.70 -12.24
CA GLY A 445 22.90 18.01 -12.71
C GLY A 445 21.42 18.02 -13.10
N GLY A 446 20.83 19.21 -13.23
CA GLY A 446 19.42 19.40 -13.57
C GLY A 446 18.48 18.67 -12.60
N ILE A 447 17.33 18.20 -13.08
CA ILE A 447 16.31 17.58 -12.20
C ILE A 447 16.81 16.35 -11.43
N HIS A 448 17.83 15.67 -11.97
CA HIS A 448 18.44 14.51 -11.35
C HIS A 448 19.23 14.86 -10.07
N ALA A 449 19.68 16.12 -9.94
CA ALA A 449 20.32 16.62 -8.72
C ALA A 449 19.37 16.55 -7.51
N LEU A 450 18.12 17.01 -7.69
CA LEU A 450 17.09 16.98 -6.65
C LEU A 450 16.70 15.54 -6.30
N THR A 451 16.55 14.68 -7.31
CA THR A 451 16.23 13.27 -7.08
C THR A 451 17.32 12.57 -6.28
N ALA A 452 18.59 12.76 -6.64
CA ALA A 452 19.72 12.18 -5.93
C ALA A 452 19.82 12.71 -4.48
N PHE A 453 19.58 14.00 -4.27
CA PHE A 453 19.53 14.60 -2.94
C PHE A 453 18.41 13.99 -2.07
N ILE A 454 17.19 13.87 -2.60
CA ILE A 454 16.05 13.27 -1.89
C ILE A 454 16.35 11.81 -1.53
N CYS A 455 16.98 11.06 -2.44
CA CYS A 455 17.40 9.69 -2.17
C CYS A 455 18.41 9.62 -1.02
N ASP A 456 19.46 10.44 -1.05
CA ASP A 456 20.46 10.48 0.03
C ASP A 456 19.87 10.97 1.36
N LEU A 457 18.91 11.89 1.32
CA LEU A 457 18.20 12.37 2.51
C LEU A 457 17.36 11.26 3.15
N LYS A 458 16.62 10.50 2.34
CA LYS A 458 15.83 9.33 2.78
C LYS A 458 16.69 8.23 3.40
N VAL A 459 17.88 7.99 2.83
CA VAL A 459 18.83 6.99 3.37
C VAL A 459 19.46 7.47 4.68
N SER A 460 19.70 8.78 4.82
CA SER A 460 20.31 9.36 6.02
C SER A 460 19.35 9.49 7.20
N HIS A 461 18.05 9.61 6.93
CA HIS A 461 17.02 9.80 7.95
C HIS A 461 15.82 8.86 7.68
N PRO A 462 15.93 7.56 8.03
CA PRO A 462 14.87 6.58 7.77
C PRO A 462 13.55 6.84 8.53
N ASN A 463 13.54 7.74 9.53
CA ASN A 463 12.38 8.06 10.36
C ASN A 463 11.42 9.13 9.78
N TYR A 464 11.68 9.69 8.60
CA TYR A 464 10.77 10.67 7.97
C TYR A 464 9.76 10.03 7.00
N GLN A 465 9.53 8.71 7.06
CA GLN A 465 8.58 8.05 6.16
C GLN A 465 7.10 8.30 6.48
N GLU A 466 6.74 9.03 7.54
CA GLU A 466 5.33 9.27 7.89
C GLU A 466 5.05 10.71 8.37
N GLN A 467 5.48 11.70 7.59
CA GLN A 467 4.75 12.97 7.55
C GLN A 467 4.33 13.22 6.10
N GLU A 468 3.15 12.72 5.76
CA GLU A 468 2.39 13.24 4.64
C GLU A 468 2.24 14.74 4.86
N ILE A 469 2.89 15.55 4.02
CA ILE A 469 2.58 16.96 3.89
C ILE A 469 1.24 17.01 3.14
N PRO A 470 0.14 17.46 3.77
CA PRO A 470 -1.13 17.56 3.08
C PRO A 470 -1.03 18.68 2.05
N PHE A 471 -1.22 18.33 0.78
CA PHE A 471 -1.53 19.30 -0.28
C PHE A 471 -2.99 19.14 -0.68
#